data_AF-A0A356TJV6-F1
#
_entry.id   AF-A0A356TJV6-F1
#
_cell.length_a   1.000
_cell.length_b   1.000
_cell.length_c   1.000
_cell.angle_alpha   90.00
_cell.angle_beta   90.00
_cell.angle_gamma   90.00
#
_symmetry.space_group_name_H-M   'P 1'
#
loop_
_entity.id
_entity.type
_entity.pdbx_description
1 polymer ?
#
loop_
_entity_poly.entity_id
_entity_poly.type
_entity_poly.pdbx_seq_one_letter_code
_entity_poly.pdbx_strand_id
1 'polypeptide(L)'
;MSPDPRFPFPSYPKGWFAVAFSDDVGRGEVRRLHYFGRELIAFRGESGRVTVAGAHCPHLGAHLGHGGVVEGDTIRCPFHGWRFEGDGRCAHIPYSAHVPPKAQLDAWPAVEQGGVIFAFHDPSGGAPWPLPEHEDEGWTSARTVIWRGLRTHPQEVFENTVDIAHLDPVHGGRGARLMGPPRREAERMWVDLEFEASGDIVGMPGSINDVALFVTMVGLGWVRVETHVRNVDVFARQRILVTPVDETCVDIRGVVQVRETDDPAFTEELARLFFDAYVEDFAKDFPIWEHKRYLTRPRIAKGDGPIGTYRKWCEQFYASASAASANAPHVSATRLRASAVRALAPMRAGLERLWGGLRPSREPPPSSAPRAPAVASPPKKAQPVESAREYRETLPERFAPSAARGVDAVFQWELGGEGGETFHAEVRDGRLEVALGPHPRPTTTLIMPAEDYVRVVNGELDGTAAFTTGRGKVRGSLQMAMKMRRLFPA
;
A
#
# COMPACT_ATOMS: atom_id res chain seq x y z
N MET A 1 22.94 32.81 -1.86
CA MET A 1 22.06 32.56 -3.01
C MET A 1 21.19 31.37 -2.62
N SER A 2 19.87 31.53 -2.47
CA SER A 2 19.01 30.35 -2.34
C SER A 2 19.12 29.55 -3.64
N PRO A 3 19.30 28.23 -3.59
CA PRO A 3 19.25 27.41 -4.79
C PRO A 3 17.89 27.60 -5.47
N ASP A 4 17.90 27.60 -6.80
CA ASP A 4 16.67 27.58 -7.61
C ASP A 4 15.78 26.42 -7.12
N PRO A 5 14.50 26.64 -6.78
CA PRO A 5 13.63 25.57 -6.33
C PRO A 5 13.56 24.46 -7.38
N ARG A 6 13.63 23.21 -6.92
CA ARG A 6 13.61 22.02 -7.80
C ARG A 6 12.34 21.95 -8.66
N PHE A 7 11.24 22.51 -8.18
CA PHE A 7 9.94 22.54 -8.84
C PHE A 7 9.49 23.99 -9.08
N PRO A 8 8.93 24.33 -10.26
CA PRO A 8 8.57 25.70 -10.63
C PRO A 8 7.17 26.12 -10.15
N PHE A 9 6.62 25.46 -9.14
CA PHE A 9 5.29 25.70 -8.58
C PHE A 9 5.35 25.62 -7.04
N PRO A 10 4.35 26.16 -6.31
CA PRO A 10 4.31 26.15 -4.85
C PRO A 10 4.42 24.72 -4.28
N SER A 11 5.18 24.55 -3.19
CA SER A 11 5.46 23.24 -2.59
C SER A 11 4.23 22.55 -1.95
N TYR A 12 3.20 23.33 -1.63
CA TYR A 12 2.03 22.87 -0.87
C TYR A 12 0.75 23.07 -1.72
N PRO A 13 0.32 22.04 -2.47
CA PRO A 13 -0.91 22.12 -3.25
C PRO A 13 -2.15 22.17 -2.36
N LYS A 14 -3.24 22.72 -2.89
CA LYS A 14 -4.57 22.65 -2.27
C LYS A 14 -5.11 21.22 -2.35
N GLY A 15 -5.65 20.69 -1.25
CA GLY A 15 -6.42 19.45 -1.24
C GLY A 15 -6.41 18.67 0.07
N TRP A 16 -6.93 17.45 0.01
CA TRP A 16 -6.89 16.47 1.11
C TRP A 16 -5.57 15.72 1.13
N PHE A 17 -4.96 15.61 2.31
CA PHE A 17 -3.70 14.92 2.53
C PHE A 17 -3.75 14.04 3.76
N ALA A 18 -3.17 12.84 3.67
CA ALA A 18 -3.12 11.89 4.78
C ALA A 18 -2.01 12.26 5.76
N VAL A 19 -2.37 12.63 6.99
CA VAL A 19 -1.41 13.10 8.00
C VAL A 19 -1.08 12.04 9.06
N ALA A 20 -1.91 11.00 9.20
CA ALA A 20 -1.70 9.88 10.11
C ALA A 20 -2.55 8.67 9.71
N PHE A 21 -2.19 7.47 10.16
CA PHE A 21 -3.15 6.35 10.23
C PHE A 21 -4.04 6.54 11.46
N SER A 22 -5.27 6.02 11.41
CA SER A 22 -6.23 6.10 12.52
C SER A 22 -5.65 5.60 13.85
N ASP A 23 -4.92 4.49 13.78
CA ASP A 23 -4.31 3.82 14.94
C ASP A 23 -3.06 4.54 15.46
N ASP A 24 -2.53 5.56 14.75
CA ASP A 24 -1.43 6.39 15.25
C ASP A 24 -1.87 7.35 16.38
N VAL A 25 -3.19 7.50 16.60
CA VAL A 25 -3.76 8.41 17.59
C VAL A 25 -4.81 7.65 18.41
N GLY A 26 -4.42 7.12 19.57
CA GLY A 26 -5.34 6.46 20.50
C GLY A 26 -6.32 7.43 21.16
N ARG A 27 -7.41 6.92 21.73
CA ARG A 27 -8.35 7.74 22.53
C ARG A 27 -7.62 8.37 23.70
N GLY A 28 -7.80 9.68 23.90
CA GLY A 28 -7.11 10.44 24.94
C GLY A 28 -5.66 10.81 24.60
N GLU A 29 -5.16 10.42 23.43
CA GLU A 29 -3.78 10.69 23.04
C GLU A 29 -3.65 11.96 22.20
N VAL A 30 -2.44 12.52 22.25
CA VAL A 30 -1.99 13.63 21.41
C VAL A 30 -0.77 13.17 20.63
N ARG A 31 -0.87 13.25 19.31
CA ARG A 31 0.18 12.93 18.36
C ARG A 31 0.78 14.21 17.78
N ARG A 32 2.11 14.29 17.77
CA ARG A 32 2.85 15.35 17.07
C ARG A 32 2.99 15.01 15.60
N LEU A 33 2.82 16.01 14.73
CA LEU A 33 2.87 15.89 13.28
C LEU A 33 3.71 17.03 12.70
N HIS A 34 4.34 16.81 11.55
CA HIS A 34 5.07 17.84 10.82
C HIS A 34 4.79 17.72 9.33
N TYR A 35 3.99 18.65 8.79
CA TYR A 35 3.58 18.67 7.39
C TYR A 35 3.40 20.11 6.92
N PHE A 36 3.59 20.32 5.61
CA PHE A 36 3.52 21.64 4.98
C PHE A 36 4.49 22.67 5.61
N GLY A 37 5.63 22.21 6.14
CA GLY A 37 6.59 23.05 6.87
C GLY A 37 6.08 23.54 8.23
N ARG A 38 4.99 22.96 8.76
CA ARG A 38 4.33 23.38 10.01
C ARG A 38 4.33 22.26 11.05
N GLU A 39 4.53 22.64 12.31
CA GLU A 39 4.24 21.75 13.44
C GLU A 39 2.74 21.71 13.70
N LEU A 40 2.18 20.50 13.62
CA LEU A 40 0.78 20.20 13.85
C LEU A 40 0.63 19.20 14.99
N ILE A 41 -0.58 19.08 15.51
CA ILE A 41 -0.99 17.99 16.39
C ILE A 41 -2.23 17.31 15.81
N ALA A 42 -2.37 16.01 16.10
CA ALA A 42 -3.64 15.33 16.06
C ALA A 42 -3.97 14.85 17.48
N PHE A 43 -5.18 15.08 17.97
CA PHE A 43 -5.63 14.52 19.24
C PHE A 43 -6.98 13.86 19.08
N ARG A 44 -7.24 12.81 19.88
CA ARG A 44 -8.51 12.09 19.85
C ARG A 44 -9.23 12.24 21.17
N GLY A 45 -10.39 12.86 21.13
CA GLY A 45 -11.27 13.01 22.28
C GLY A 45 -11.82 11.68 22.79
N GLU A 46 -12.40 11.69 23.98
CA GLU A 46 -13.07 10.53 24.58
C GLU A 46 -14.25 10.03 23.72
N SER A 47 -14.91 10.92 22.96
CA SER A 47 -15.92 10.51 21.97
C SER A 47 -15.36 9.63 20.86
N GLY A 48 -14.04 9.67 20.63
CA GLY A 48 -13.35 9.01 19.54
C GLY A 48 -13.10 9.91 18.34
N ARG A 49 -13.62 11.15 18.34
CA ARG A 49 -13.39 12.12 17.28
C ARG A 49 -11.93 12.59 17.27
N VAL A 50 -11.29 12.54 16.11
CA VAL A 50 -9.97 13.13 15.87
C VAL A 50 -10.11 14.61 15.53
N THR A 51 -9.16 15.41 16.01
CA THR A 51 -8.96 16.80 15.60
C THR A 51 -7.52 16.99 15.16
N VAL A 52 -7.31 17.71 14.05
CA VAL A 52 -5.99 18.16 13.60
C VAL A 52 -5.91 19.68 13.79
N ALA A 53 -4.83 20.17 14.39
CA ALA A 53 -4.65 21.60 14.64
C ALA A 53 -3.16 22.00 14.62
N GLY A 54 -2.89 23.31 14.54
CA GLY A 54 -1.57 23.87 14.79
C GLY A 54 -1.07 23.50 16.20
N ALA A 55 0.23 23.20 16.31
CA ALA A 55 0.77 22.66 17.55
C ALA A 55 0.92 23.67 18.70
N HIS A 56 0.91 24.97 18.40
CA HIS A 56 1.24 26.01 19.37
C HIS A 56 0.01 26.71 19.93
N CYS A 57 -0.09 26.79 21.25
CA CYS A 57 -1.17 27.46 21.96
C CYS A 57 -1.19 28.97 21.66
N PRO A 58 -2.36 29.56 21.31
CA PRO A 58 -2.47 30.98 20.96
C PRO A 58 -2.25 31.93 22.15
N HIS A 59 -2.13 31.41 23.37
CA HIS A 59 -1.86 32.22 24.55
C HIS A 59 -0.41 32.73 24.55
N LEU A 60 0.57 31.84 24.77
CA LEU A 60 1.99 32.18 24.85
C LEU A 60 2.87 31.17 24.10
N GLY A 61 2.32 30.49 23.09
CA GLY A 61 3.09 29.65 22.18
C GLY A 61 3.57 28.32 22.77
N ALA A 62 2.96 27.81 23.84
CA ALA A 62 3.31 26.47 24.34
C ALA A 62 2.94 25.40 23.32
N HIS A 63 3.86 24.46 23.06
CA HIS A 63 3.62 23.35 22.15
C HIS A 63 2.71 22.30 22.82
N LEU A 64 1.49 22.15 22.33
CA LEU A 64 0.45 21.27 22.87
C LEU A 64 0.83 19.79 22.79
N GLY A 65 1.53 19.36 21.76
CA GLY A 65 2.05 17.99 21.65
C GLY A 65 3.18 17.64 22.63
N HIS A 66 3.66 18.61 23.44
CA HIS A 66 4.68 18.42 24.46
C HIS A 66 4.08 18.62 25.85
N GLY A 67 3.32 17.61 26.31
CA GLY A 67 2.68 17.58 27.64
C GLY A 67 1.23 18.05 27.68
N GLY A 68 0.63 18.42 26.54
CA GLY A 68 -0.81 18.64 26.47
C GLY A 68 -1.57 17.35 26.77
N VAL A 69 -2.74 17.50 27.36
CA VAL A 69 -3.56 16.38 27.85
C VAL A 69 -4.96 16.49 27.27
N VAL A 70 -5.47 15.41 26.69
CA VAL A 70 -6.87 15.34 26.27
C VAL A 70 -7.74 15.20 27.51
N GLU A 71 -8.77 16.04 27.62
CA GLU A 71 -9.78 15.98 28.68
C GLU A 71 -11.17 16.08 28.03
N GLY A 72 -11.95 15.01 28.11
CA GLY A 72 -13.18 14.88 27.31
C GLY A 72 -12.87 14.97 25.81
N ASP A 73 -13.48 15.93 25.14
CA ASP A 73 -13.27 16.22 23.71
C ASP A 73 -12.39 17.46 23.47
N THR A 74 -11.65 17.90 24.48
CA THR A 74 -10.79 19.09 24.42
C THR A 74 -9.32 18.76 24.64
N ILE A 75 -8.43 19.61 24.15
CA ILE A 75 -7.00 19.57 24.45
C ILE A 75 -6.64 20.64 25.49
N ARG A 76 -6.10 20.22 26.64
CA ARG A 76 -5.58 21.12 27.69
C ARG A 76 -4.11 21.43 27.43
N CYS A 77 -3.80 22.72 27.34
CA CYS A 77 -2.44 23.24 27.23
C CYS A 77 -1.59 22.92 28.47
N PRO A 78 -0.35 22.44 28.31
CA PRO A 78 0.52 22.07 29.42
C PRO A 78 0.97 23.25 30.28
N PHE A 79 0.92 24.48 29.75
CA PHE A 79 1.50 25.63 30.43
C PHE A 79 0.52 26.28 31.41
N HIS A 80 -0.65 26.70 30.92
CA HIS A 80 -1.61 27.48 31.71
C HIS A 80 -2.99 26.83 31.81
N GLY A 81 -3.12 25.58 31.34
CA GLY A 81 -4.35 24.79 31.45
C GLY A 81 -5.52 25.27 30.58
N TRP A 82 -5.29 26.15 29.60
CA TRP A 82 -6.33 26.54 28.63
C TRP A 82 -6.79 25.31 27.86
N ARG A 83 -8.10 25.15 27.68
CA ARG A 83 -8.70 24.03 26.96
C ARG A 83 -9.29 24.49 25.65
N PHE A 84 -9.04 23.74 24.58
CA PHE A 84 -9.54 24.04 23.24
C PHE A 84 -10.35 22.88 22.69
N GLU A 85 -11.47 23.18 22.04
CA GLU A 85 -12.33 22.19 21.39
C GLU A 85 -11.80 21.79 19.99
N GLY A 86 -12.49 20.85 19.36
CA GLY A 86 -12.13 20.34 18.03
C GLY A 86 -12.18 21.36 16.90
N ASP A 87 -13.01 22.40 17.03
CA ASP A 87 -13.08 23.56 16.12
C ASP A 87 -12.02 24.63 16.44
N GLY A 88 -11.17 24.36 17.42
CA GLY A 88 -10.11 25.23 17.92
C GLY A 88 -10.58 26.27 18.94
N ARG A 89 -11.87 26.45 19.19
CA ARG A 89 -12.37 27.46 20.13
C ARG A 89 -11.84 27.18 21.54
N CYS A 90 -11.35 28.21 22.23
CA CYS A 90 -11.01 28.10 23.65
C CYS A 90 -12.30 27.92 24.46
N ALA A 91 -12.46 26.73 25.06
CA ALA A 91 -13.62 26.38 25.86
C ALA A 91 -13.51 26.91 27.30
N HIS A 92 -12.30 26.92 27.85
CA HIS A 92 -12.10 27.14 29.27
C HIS A 92 -10.70 27.66 29.60
N ILE A 93 -10.65 28.66 30.48
CA ILE A 93 -9.42 29.20 31.06
C ILE A 93 -9.52 29.02 32.58
N PRO A 94 -8.66 28.20 33.23
CA PRO A 94 -8.86 27.81 34.64
C PRO A 94 -8.91 28.96 35.65
N TYR A 95 -8.29 30.09 35.32
CA TYR A 95 -8.13 31.24 36.22
C TYR A 95 -8.88 32.48 35.75
N SER A 96 -9.76 32.38 34.74
CA SER A 96 -10.52 33.53 34.23
C SER A 96 -11.93 33.11 33.84
N ALA A 97 -12.92 33.85 34.31
CA ALA A 97 -14.31 33.71 33.85
C ALA A 97 -14.53 34.24 32.41
N HIS A 98 -13.60 35.03 31.89
CA HIS A 98 -13.68 35.62 30.56
C HIS A 98 -12.67 34.96 29.60
N VAL A 99 -13.19 34.40 28.50
CA VAL A 99 -12.40 33.88 27.38
C VAL A 99 -12.28 34.97 26.31
N PRO A 100 -11.06 35.38 25.91
CA PRO A 100 -10.89 36.37 24.85
C PRO A 100 -11.55 35.90 23.53
N PRO A 101 -12.29 36.76 22.79
CA PRO A 101 -13.01 36.34 21.59
C PRO A 101 -12.15 35.74 20.46
N LYS A 102 -10.84 36.06 20.44
CA LYS A 102 -9.88 35.56 19.43
C LYS A 102 -9.00 34.41 19.95
N ALA A 103 -9.30 33.87 21.13
CA ALA A 103 -8.60 32.72 21.68
C ALA A 103 -9.02 31.44 20.94
N GLN A 104 -8.33 31.15 19.83
CA GLN A 104 -8.64 30.02 18.97
C GLN A 104 -7.36 29.34 18.49
N LEU A 105 -7.32 28.01 18.54
CA LEU A 105 -6.32 27.21 17.85
C LEU A 105 -6.58 27.23 16.35
N ASP A 106 -5.51 27.15 15.58
CA ASP A 106 -5.57 26.93 14.14
C ASP A 106 -6.01 25.48 13.85
N ALA A 107 -7.31 25.20 13.97
CA ALA A 107 -7.90 23.90 13.68
C ALA A 107 -8.07 23.69 12.17
N TRP A 108 -7.72 22.51 11.70
CA TRP A 108 -7.77 22.16 10.28
C TRP A 108 -9.02 21.33 10.00
N PRO A 109 -9.70 21.53 8.85
CA PRO A 109 -10.72 20.59 8.41
C PRO A 109 -10.09 19.20 8.30
N ALA A 110 -10.62 18.25 9.07
CA ALA A 110 -10.08 16.90 9.17
C ALA A 110 -11.19 15.86 9.08
N VAL A 111 -10.88 14.75 8.41
CA VAL A 111 -11.79 13.60 8.24
C VAL A 111 -11.00 12.34 8.53
N GLU A 112 -11.59 11.46 9.34
CA GLU A 112 -11.08 10.10 9.54
C GLU A 112 -11.94 9.12 8.74
N GLN A 113 -11.33 8.42 7.78
CA GLN A 113 -12.05 7.50 6.89
C GLN A 113 -11.13 6.39 6.37
N GLY A 114 -11.60 5.15 6.43
CA GLY A 114 -10.85 3.99 5.93
C GLY A 114 -9.50 3.81 6.60
N GLY A 115 -9.43 3.93 7.94
CA GLY A 115 -8.20 3.77 8.71
C GLY A 115 -7.15 4.88 8.54
N VAL A 116 -7.51 6.02 7.95
CA VAL A 116 -6.60 7.15 7.69
C VAL A 116 -7.21 8.45 8.17
N ILE A 117 -6.38 9.32 8.76
CA ILE A 117 -6.72 10.69 9.13
C ILE A 117 -6.22 11.63 8.05
N PHE A 118 -7.16 12.34 7.43
CA PHE A 118 -6.93 13.36 6.40
C PHE A 118 -7.08 14.75 6.99
N ALA A 119 -6.23 15.68 6.54
CA ALA A 119 -6.36 17.11 6.79
C ALA A 119 -6.44 17.86 5.44
N PHE A 120 -7.30 18.87 5.37
CA PHE A 120 -7.43 19.70 4.16
C PHE A 120 -6.48 20.89 4.25
N HIS A 121 -5.65 21.05 3.23
CA HIS A 121 -4.77 22.20 3.06
C HIS A 121 -5.32 23.12 1.96
N ASP A 122 -5.50 24.41 2.27
CA ASP A 122 -5.73 25.45 1.29
C ASP A 122 -5.06 26.75 1.74
N PRO A 123 -4.03 27.25 1.03
CA PRO A 123 -3.38 28.52 1.34
C PRO A 123 -4.32 29.73 1.36
N SER A 124 -5.47 29.64 0.69
CA SER A 124 -6.47 30.71 0.65
C SER A 124 -7.59 30.57 1.69
N GLY A 125 -7.58 29.49 2.50
CA GLY A 125 -8.61 29.24 3.52
C GLY A 125 -9.98 28.86 2.94
N GLY A 126 -10.04 28.35 1.71
CA GLY A 126 -11.28 27.88 1.09
C GLY A 126 -11.83 26.61 1.76
N ALA A 127 -13.13 26.39 1.60
CA ALA A 127 -13.79 25.18 2.11
C ALA A 127 -13.27 23.91 1.42
N PRO A 128 -13.20 22.78 2.15
CA PRO A 128 -12.85 21.49 1.56
C PRO A 128 -13.92 21.00 0.59
N TRP A 129 -13.50 20.35 -0.50
CA TRP A 129 -14.38 19.50 -1.29
C TRP A 129 -14.65 18.17 -0.57
N PRO A 130 -15.71 17.41 -0.91
CA PRO A 130 -15.95 16.12 -0.31
C PRO A 130 -14.79 15.13 -0.50
N LEU A 131 -14.34 14.48 0.57
CA LEU A 131 -13.41 13.36 0.47
C LEU A 131 -14.11 12.21 -0.28
N PRO A 132 -13.43 11.45 -1.15
CA PRO A 132 -14.05 10.32 -1.85
C PRO A 132 -14.60 9.29 -0.86
N GLU A 133 -15.79 8.75 -1.15
CA GLU A 133 -16.37 7.67 -0.36
C GLU A 133 -15.47 6.44 -0.32
N HIS A 134 -15.54 5.70 0.78
CA HIS A 134 -14.75 4.51 1.02
C HIS A 134 -15.65 3.42 1.60
N GLU A 135 -15.61 2.26 0.96
CA GLU A 135 -16.38 1.08 1.30
C GLU A 135 -15.41 -0.08 1.46
N ASP A 136 -15.45 -0.71 2.63
CA ASP A 136 -14.61 -1.86 3.00
C ASP A 136 -15.37 -3.19 2.89
N GLU A 137 -16.67 -3.17 2.60
CA GLU A 137 -17.45 -4.41 2.48
C GLU A 137 -16.91 -5.30 1.34
N GLY A 138 -16.64 -6.56 1.66
CA GLY A 138 -16.03 -7.52 0.73
C GLY A 138 -14.54 -7.30 0.47
N TRP A 139 -13.85 -6.45 1.25
CA TRP A 139 -12.40 -6.25 1.20
C TRP A 139 -11.75 -6.69 2.50
N THR A 140 -10.52 -7.20 2.41
CA THR A 140 -9.74 -7.53 3.61
C THR A 140 -9.48 -6.30 4.47
N SER A 141 -9.11 -6.54 5.73
CA SER A 141 -8.47 -5.52 6.55
C SER A 141 -7.26 -4.91 5.82
N ALA A 142 -7.09 -3.61 5.97
CA ALA A 142 -6.02 -2.87 5.32
C ALA A 142 -4.64 -3.26 5.86
N ARG A 143 -3.70 -3.53 4.94
CA ARG A 143 -2.27 -3.56 5.23
C ARG A 143 -1.67 -2.22 4.86
N THR A 144 -0.84 -1.65 5.72
CA THR A 144 -0.37 -0.27 5.58
C THR A 144 1.15 -0.16 5.63
N VAL A 145 1.69 0.81 4.91
CA VAL A 145 3.11 1.14 4.86
C VAL A 145 3.28 2.66 4.80
N ILE A 146 4.37 3.18 5.34
CA ILE A 146 4.76 4.58 5.21
C ILE A 146 6.22 4.69 4.80
N TRP A 147 6.47 5.43 3.73
CA TRP A 147 7.80 5.87 3.31
C TRP A 147 7.95 7.35 3.62
N ARG A 148 9.05 7.72 4.27
CA ARG A 148 9.22 9.08 4.80
C ARG A 148 10.37 9.82 4.14
N GLY A 149 10.18 11.12 3.96
CA GLY A 149 11.25 12.04 3.54
C GLY A 149 11.76 11.80 2.13
N LEU A 150 10.92 11.30 1.22
CA LEU A 150 11.27 11.14 -0.18
C LEU A 150 11.45 12.51 -0.83
N ARG A 151 12.63 12.80 -1.38
CA ARG A 151 12.89 14.07 -2.06
C ARG A 151 12.19 14.10 -3.41
N THR A 152 10.94 14.53 -3.44
CA THR A 152 10.13 14.73 -4.66
C THR A 152 8.94 15.63 -4.32
N HIS A 153 7.95 15.71 -5.21
CA HIS A 153 6.73 16.50 -5.05
C HIS A 153 5.50 15.65 -5.38
N PRO A 154 4.33 15.85 -4.75
CA PRO A 154 3.17 15.00 -5.01
C PRO A 154 2.72 14.94 -6.49
N GLN A 155 2.81 16.07 -7.21
CA GLN A 155 2.57 16.10 -8.66
C GLN A 155 3.54 15.20 -9.44
N GLU A 156 4.79 15.08 -9.02
CA GLU A 156 5.75 14.21 -9.70
C GLU A 156 5.46 12.74 -9.45
N VAL A 157 5.05 12.38 -8.23
CA VAL A 157 4.64 11.02 -7.88
C VAL A 157 3.42 10.59 -8.69
N PHE A 158 2.40 11.45 -8.81
CA PHE A 158 1.17 11.09 -9.52
C PHE A 158 1.26 11.24 -11.04
N GLU A 159 2.27 11.92 -11.58
CA GLU A 159 2.56 11.94 -13.01
C GLU A 159 2.83 10.52 -13.56
N ASN A 160 3.40 9.62 -12.74
CA ASN A 160 3.57 8.20 -13.08
C ASN A 160 2.26 7.52 -13.51
N THR A 161 1.10 8.00 -13.05
CA THR A 161 -0.22 7.46 -13.46
C THR A 161 -0.48 7.62 -14.96
N VAL A 162 0.02 8.71 -15.57
CA VAL A 162 -0.14 8.98 -17.00
C VAL A 162 1.14 8.74 -17.80
N ASP A 163 2.25 8.41 -17.14
CA ASP A 163 3.47 7.97 -17.80
C ASP A 163 3.42 6.45 -17.99
N ILE A 164 2.77 5.96 -19.04
CA ILE A 164 2.69 4.50 -19.25
C ILE A 164 4.03 3.86 -19.64
N ALA A 165 5.00 4.65 -20.09
CA ALA A 165 6.26 4.14 -20.64
C ALA A 165 7.24 3.68 -19.56
N HIS A 166 7.15 4.19 -18.33
CA HIS A 166 8.01 3.76 -17.23
C HIS A 166 7.69 2.34 -16.74
N LEU A 167 6.49 1.82 -17.01
CA LEU A 167 6.02 0.53 -16.49
C LEU A 167 6.91 -0.63 -16.93
N ASP A 168 7.35 -0.69 -18.18
CA ASP A 168 8.24 -1.76 -18.66
C ASP A 168 9.64 -1.68 -18.00
N PRO A 169 10.43 -0.60 -18.14
CA PRO A 169 11.79 -0.55 -17.60
C PRO A 169 11.88 -0.53 -16.07
N VAL A 170 10.87 -0.01 -15.36
CA VAL A 170 10.91 0.12 -13.90
C VAL A 170 10.19 -1.05 -13.22
N HIS A 171 9.01 -1.43 -13.72
CA HIS A 171 8.13 -2.40 -13.07
C HIS A 171 8.02 -3.74 -13.82
N GLY A 172 8.65 -3.87 -15.00
CA GLY A 172 8.51 -5.04 -15.85
C GLY A 172 7.11 -5.20 -16.46
N GLY A 173 6.30 -4.13 -16.46
CA GLY A 173 4.96 -4.07 -17.03
C GLY A 173 5.00 -3.87 -18.54
N ARG A 174 5.04 -4.99 -19.28
CA ARG A 174 5.20 -5.01 -20.74
C ARG A 174 3.92 -4.62 -21.46
N GLY A 175 4.08 -3.98 -22.62
CA GLY A 175 2.95 -3.69 -23.51
C GLY A 175 1.93 -2.70 -22.93
N ALA A 176 2.35 -1.89 -21.95
CA ALA A 176 1.46 -0.96 -21.27
C ALA A 176 0.75 -0.01 -22.23
N ARG A 177 -0.57 0.12 -22.06
CA ARG A 177 -1.41 1.03 -22.85
C ARG A 177 -2.56 1.57 -22.02
N LEU A 178 -2.99 2.78 -22.36
CA LEU A 178 -4.22 3.35 -21.82
C LEU A 178 -5.43 2.68 -22.48
N MET A 179 -6.44 2.35 -21.66
CA MET A 179 -7.73 1.83 -22.13
C MET A 179 -8.64 2.92 -22.69
N GLY A 180 -8.25 4.19 -22.51
CA GLY A 180 -8.92 5.37 -23.04
C GLY A 180 -8.21 6.66 -22.64
N PRO A 181 -8.63 7.83 -23.14
CA PRO A 181 -8.08 9.10 -22.69
C PRO A 181 -8.43 9.36 -21.22
N PRO A 182 -7.55 10.03 -20.43
CA PRO A 182 -7.88 10.42 -19.07
C PRO A 182 -9.16 11.24 -19.00
N ARG A 183 -10.07 10.83 -18.12
CA ARG A 183 -11.30 11.57 -17.81
C ARG A 183 -11.01 12.54 -16.68
N ARG A 184 -11.61 13.74 -16.70
CA ARG A 184 -11.36 14.78 -15.70
C ARG A 184 -12.65 15.50 -15.36
N GLU A 185 -12.86 15.74 -14.08
CA GLU A 185 -13.98 16.51 -13.55
C GLU A 185 -13.51 17.23 -12.29
N ALA A 186 -13.43 18.56 -12.35
CA ALA A 186 -12.96 19.40 -11.25
C ALA A 186 -11.65 18.87 -10.60
N GLU A 187 -11.69 18.51 -9.31
CA GLU A 187 -10.58 17.99 -8.53
C GLU A 187 -10.23 16.53 -8.82
N ARG A 188 -10.94 15.87 -9.75
CA ARG A 188 -10.83 14.43 -10.03
C ARG A 188 -10.26 14.15 -11.42
N MET A 189 -9.48 13.08 -11.51
CA MET A 189 -9.03 12.50 -12.77
C MET A 189 -9.10 10.97 -12.69
N TRP A 190 -9.55 10.35 -13.78
CA TRP A 190 -9.56 8.90 -13.94
C TRP A 190 -8.64 8.48 -15.09
N VAL A 191 -7.85 7.46 -14.85
CA VAL A 191 -6.93 6.89 -15.83
C VAL A 191 -7.03 5.37 -15.75
N ASP A 192 -7.39 4.75 -16.87
CA ASP A 192 -7.51 3.30 -16.97
C ASP A 192 -6.42 2.80 -17.91
N LEU A 193 -5.66 1.79 -17.48
CA LEU A 193 -4.54 1.24 -18.22
C LEU A 193 -4.44 -0.27 -18.06
N GLU A 194 -3.79 -0.92 -19.01
CA GLU A 194 -3.54 -2.36 -18.98
C GLU A 194 -2.14 -2.68 -19.47
N PHE A 195 -1.57 -3.77 -18.94
CA PHE A 195 -0.24 -4.27 -19.27
C PHE A 195 -0.09 -5.74 -18.86
N GLU A 196 0.98 -6.37 -19.34
CA GLU A 196 1.39 -7.70 -18.91
C GLU A 196 2.46 -7.59 -17.83
N ALA A 197 2.26 -8.24 -16.69
CA ALA A 197 3.23 -8.29 -15.60
C ALA A 197 3.79 -9.71 -15.44
N SER A 198 5.08 -9.82 -15.11
CA SER A 198 5.61 -11.10 -14.63
C SER A 198 4.98 -11.46 -13.29
N GLY A 199 4.57 -12.71 -13.12
CA GLY A 199 4.11 -13.22 -11.83
C GLY A 199 5.21 -13.35 -10.78
N ASP A 200 6.49 -13.20 -11.15
CA ASP A 200 7.63 -13.32 -10.23
C ASP A 200 7.45 -12.47 -8.96
N ILE A 201 6.96 -11.24 -9.10
CA ILE A 201 6.82 -10.27 -8.00
C ILE A 201 5.71 -10.63 -7.01
N VAL A 202 4.74 -11.40 -7.45
CA VAL A 202 3.69 -11.99 -6.61
C VAL A 202 3.99 -13.47 -6.34
N GLY A 203 5.26 -13.89 -6.35
CA GLY A 203 5.64 -15.27 -6.01
C GLY A 203 5.12 -16.35 -6.97
N MET A 204 4.73 -15.96 -8.19
CA MET A 204 4.21 -16.84 -9.25
C MET A 204 5.11 -16.78 -10.49
N PRO A 205 6.37 -17.18 -10.41
CA PRO A 205 7.30 -16.92 -11.47
C PRO A 205 7.01 -17.77 -12.70
N GLY A 206 7.41 -17.22 -13.86
CA GLY A 206 7.09 -17.82 -15.15
C GLY A 206 5.60 -17.77 -15.51
N SER A 207 4.72 -17.23 -14.67
CA SER A 207 3.38 -16.81 -15.08
C SER A 207 3.44 -15.40 -15.68
N ILE A 208 2.57 -15.15 -16.64
CA ILE A 208 2.32 -13.82 -17.19
C ILE A 208 0.91 -13.45 -16.77
N ASN A 209 0.80 -12.32 -16.09
CA ASN A 209 -0.45 -11.80 -15.57
C ASN A 209 -0.95 -10.68 -16.46
N ASP A 210 -2.21 -10.77 -16.84
CA ASP A 210 -2.90 -9.74 -17.61
C ASP A 210 -3.57 -8.77 -16.63
N VAL A 211 -3.00 -7.57 -16.51
CA VAL A 211 -3.33 -6.61 -15.45
C VAL A 211 -4.07 -5.42 -16.04
N ALA A 212 -5.23 -5.10 -15.47
CA ALA A 212 -5.93 -3.85 -15.69
C ALA A 212 -5.91 -3.01 -14.39
N LEU A 213 -5.60 -1.73 -14.52
CA LEU A 213 -5.63 -0.75 -13.44
C LEU A 213 -6.68 0.32 -13.72
N PHE A 214 -7.53 0.58 -12.74
CA PHE A 214 -8.51 1.66 -12.74
C PHE A 214 -8.10 2.68 -11.69
N VAL A 215 -7.52 3.79 -12.14
CA VAL A 215 -6.93 4.80 -11.25
C VAL A 215 -7.89 5.97 -11.10
N THR A 216 -8.17 6.33 -9.85
CA THR A 216 -8.87 7.56 -9.47
C THR A 216 -7.94 8.46 -8.68
N MET A 217 -7.70 9.67 -9.16
CA MET A 217 -6.92 10.70 -8.47
C MET A 217 -7.86 11.81 -8.01
N VAL A 218 -7.67 12.28 -6.78
CA VAL A 218 -8.46 13.38 -6.20
C VAL A 218 -7.50 14.38 -5.56
N GLY A 219 -7.35 15.55 -6.20
CA GLY A 219 -6.28 16.48 -5.89
C GLY A 219 -4.89 15.87 -6.08
N LEU A 220 -3.91 16.39 -5.34
CA LEU A 220 -2.52 15.92 -5.37
C LEU A 220 -2.09 15.21 -4.08
N GLY A 221 -3.04 14.78 -3.24
CA GLY A 221 -2.74 14.03 -2.02
C GLY A 221 -3.39 12.65 -1.91
N TRP A 222 -4.27 12.29 -2.86
CA TRP A 222 -5.08 11.07 -2.78
C TRP A 222 -5.20 10.38 -4.14
N VAL A 223 -4.77 9.12 -4.20
CA VAL A 223 -4.98 8.22 -5.34
C VAL A 223 -5.53 6.89 -4.84
N ARG A 224 -6.49 6.33 -5.59
CA ARG A 224 -6.93 4.94 -5.47
C ARG A 224 -6.68 4.21 -6.79
N VAL A 225 -6.02 3.08 -6.71
CA VAL A 225 -5.82 2.14 -7.83
C VAL A 225 -6.61 0.88 -7.53
N GLU A 226 -7.57 0.55 -8.37
CA GLU A 226 -8.20 -0.77 -8.37
C GLU A 226 -7.53 -1.63 -9.44
N THR A 227 -6.98 -2.75 -9.01
CA THR A 227 -6.23 -3.70 -9.85
C THR A 227 -7.11 -4.92 -10.10
N HIS A 228 -7.24 -5.32 -11.36
CA HIS A 228 -7.82 -6.59 -11.75
C HIS A 228 -6.78 -7.43 -12.50
N VAL A 229 -6.40 -8.55 -11.91
CA VAL A 229 -5.54 -9.54 -12.55
C VAL A 229 -6.44 -10.53 -13.29
N ARG A 230 -6.71 -10.24 -14.56
CA ARG A 230 -7.82 -10.82 -15.36
C ARG A 230 -7.71 -12.33 -15.53
N ASN A 231 -6.49 -12.84 -15.72
CA ASN A 231 -6.25 -14.26 -15.97
C ASN A 231 -6.47 -15.16 -14.75
N VAL A 232 -6.51 -14.59 -13.54
CA VAL A 232 -6.79 -15.33 -12.29
C VAL A 232 -7.95 -14.76 -11.48
N ASP A 233 -8.64 -13.76 -12.03
CA ASP A 233 -9.78 -13.05 -11.45
C ASP A 233 -9.56 -12.55 -10.01
N VAL A 234 -8.39 -11.95 -9.77
CA VAL A 234 -8.05 -11.38 -8.46
C VAL A 234 -8.19 -9.86 -8.50
N PHE A 235 -8.85 -9.31 -7.48
CA PHE A 235 -9.00 -7.86 -7.29
C PHE A 235 -8.17 -7.40 -6.09
N ALA A 236 -7.40 -6.33 -6.31
CA ALA A 236 -6.68 -5.62 -5.26
C ALA A 236 -6.97 -4.13 -5.33
N ARG A 237 -6.89 -3.46 -4.18
CA ARG A 237 -7.08 -2.02 -4.07
C ARG A 237 -5.90 -1.43 -3.33
N GLN A 238 -5.36 -0.36 -3.89
CA GLN A 238 -4.28 0.41 -3.30
C GLN A 238 -4.75 1.85 -3.15
N ARG A 239 -4.51 2.47 -1.98
CA ARG A 239 -4.54 3.92 -1.83
C ARG A 239 -3.12 4.43 -1.65
N ILE A 240 -2.72 5.37 -2.48
CA ILE A 240 -1.41 6.00 -2.47
C ILE A 240 -1.62 7.46 -2.06
N LEU A 241 -1.15 7.80 -0.87
CA LEU A 241 -1.47 9.05 -0.20
C LEU A 241 -0.18 9.82 0.06
N VAL A 242 0.03 10.90 -0.69
CA VAL A 242 1.31 11.63 -0.72
C VAL A 242 1.13 12.98 -0.06
N THR A 243 1.93 13.28 0.97
CA THR A 243 1.79 14.52 1.76
C THR A 243 3.12 15.27 1.83
N PRO A 244 3.17 16.55 1.43
CA PRO A 244 4.35 17.40 1.63
C PRO A 244 4.72 17.51 3.11
N VAL A 245 5.96 17.16 3.43
CA VAL A 245 6.54 17.37 4.77
C VAL A 245 7.00 18.82 4.89
N ASP A 246 7.83 19.24 3.94
CA ASP A 246 8.39 20.58 3.78
C ASP A 246 8.57 20.91 2.29
N GLU A 247 9.34 21.96 1.94
CA GLU A 247 9.55 22.34 0.53
C GLU A 247 10.38 21.34 -0.28
N THR A 248 10.99 20.34 0.37
CA THR A 248 12.01 19.48 -0.23
C THR A 248 11.59 18.02 -0.32
N CYS A 249 10.65 17.57 0.50
CA CYS A 249 10.29 16.17 0.59
C CYS A 249 8.82 15.89 0.92
N VAL A 250 8.42 14.64 0.65
CA VAL A 250 7.08 14.10 0.93
C VAL A 250 7.17 12.84 1.77
N ASP A 251 6.09 12.58 2.52
CA ASP A 251 5.79 11.25 3.03
C ASP A 251 4.75 10.59 2.09
N ILE A 252 4.88 9.29 1.86
CA ILE A 252 3.93 8.47 1.11
C ILE A 252 3.37 7.40 2.02
N ARG A 253 2.05 7.33 2.15
CA ARG A 253 1.33 6.25 2.83
C ARG A 253 0.66 5.35 1.81
N GLY A 254 0.95 4.06 1.90
CA GLY A 254 0.29 3.02 1.13
C GLY A 254 -0.74 2.29 1.99
N VAL A 255 -1.94 2.07 1.45
CA VAL A 255 -2.96 1.21 2.03
C VAL A 255 -3.39 0.18 1.01
N VAL A 256 -3.21 -1.10 1.30
CA VAL A 256 -3.46 -2.21 0.38
C VAL A 256 -4.50 -3.16 0.96
N GLN A 257 -5.46 -3.54 0.12
CA GLN A 257 -6.49 -4.51 0.41
C GLN A 257 -6.64 -5.44 -0.80
N VAL A 258 -7.09 -6.67 -0.57
CA VAL A 258 -7.56 -7.56 -1.62
C VAL A 258 -9.04 -7.83 -1.41
N ARG A 259 -9.75 -8.16 -2.48
CA ARG A 259 -11.15 -8.57 -2.35
C ARG A 259 -11.20 -9.93 -1.66
N GLU A 260 -12.12 -10.07 -0.72
CA GLU A 260 -12.31 -11.34 -0.01
C GLU A 260 -12.76 -12.45 -0.97
N THR A 261 -12.29 -13.66 -0.71
CA THR A 261 -12.70 -14.87 -1.42
C THR A 261 -13.44 -15.81 -0.48
N ASP A 262 -14.11 -16.82 -1.04
CA ASP A 262 -14.82 -17.84 -0.24
C ASP A 262 -13.90 -18.69 0.66
N ASP A 263 -12.58 -18.58 0.52
CA ASP A 263 -11.58 -19.24 1.36
C ASP A 263 -10.80 -18.18 2.18
N PRO A 264 -11.09 -18.01 3.48
CA PRO A 264 -10.42 -17.00 4.30
C PRO A 264 -8.90 -17.17 4.40
N ALA A 265 -8.41 -18.42 4.39
CA ALA A 265 -6.97 -18.66 4.49
C ALA A 265 -6.25 -18.33 3.17
N PHE A 266 -6.90 -18.58 2.03
CA PHE A 266 -6.40 -18.12 0.73
C PHE A 266 -6.44 -16.59 0.61
N THR A 267 -7.52 -15.97 1.08
CA THR A 267 -7.67 -14.51 1.14
C THR A 267 -6.51 -13.86 1.90
N GLU A 268 -6.15 -14.39 3.08
CA GLU A 268 -5.04 -13.88 3.87
C GLU A 268 -3.68 -14.03 3.18
N GLU A 269 -3.47 -15.15 2.46
CA GLU A 269 -2.25 -15.36 1.68
C GLU A 269 -2.14 -14.39 0.50
N LEU A 270 -3.24 -14.16 -0.24
CA LEU A 270 -3.31 -13.14 -1.27
C LEU A 270 -3.04 -11.74 -0.71
N ALA A 271 -3.65 -11.40 0.43
CA ALA A 271 -3.45 -10.09 1.05
C ALA A 271 -1.97 -9.84 1.39
N ARG A 272 -1.28 -10.86 1.92
CA ARG A 272 0.16 -10.79 2.21
C ARG A 272 0.97 -10.62 0.92
N LEU A 273 0.71 -11.46 -0.08
CA LEU A 273 1.43 -11.49 -1.35
C LEU A 273 1.34 -10.15 -2.10
N PHE A 274 0.12 -9.60 -2.23
CA PHE A 274 -0.10 -8.32 -2.90
C PHE A 274 0.52 -7.15 -2.14
N PHE A 275 0.52 -7.20 -0.80
CA PHE A 275 1.16 -6.17 0.01
C PHE A 275 2.69 -6.20 -0.14
N ASP A 276 3.31 -7.38 -0.05
CA ASP A 276 4.76 -7.54 -0.22
C ASP A 276 5.19 -7.09 -1.63
N ALA A 277 4.45 -7.52 -2.66
CA ALA A 277 4.67 -7.10 -4.05
C ALA A 277 4.52 -5.58 -4.21
N TYR A 278 3.48 -4.97 -3.64
CA TYR A 278 3.28 -3.52 -3.67
C TYR A 278 4.44 -2.76 -3.03
N VAL A 279 4.90 -3.20 -1.85
CA VAL A 279 5.99 -2.53 -1.12
C VAL A 279 7.30 -2.59 -1.90
N GLU A 280 7.59 -3.74 -2.50
CA GLU A 280 8.79 -3.93 -3.32
C GLU A 280 8.72 -3.14 -4.63
N ASP A 281 7.61 -3.25 -5.37
CA ASP A 281 7.48 -2.67 -6.69
C ASP A 281 7.41 -1.14 -6.65
N PHE A 282 6.64 -0.58 -5.72
CA PHE A 282 6.47 0.86 -5.57
C PHE A 282 7.80 1.55 -5.19
N ALA A 283 8.67 0.86 -4.45
CA ALA A 283 9.96 1.42 -4.04
C ALA A 283 10.96 1.56 -5.20
N LYS A 284 10.73 0.91 -6.34
CA LYS A 284 11.61 1.00 -7.53
C LYS A 284 11.63 2.41 -8.14
N ASP A 285 10.57 3.18 -7.94
CA ASP A 285 10.49 4.58 -8.39
C ASP A 285 11.38 5.53 -7.57
N PHE A 286 11.70 5.20 -6.31
CA PHE A 286 12.30 6.15 -5.38
C PHE A 286 13.66 6.68 -5.86
N PRO A 287 14.60 5.84 -6.34
CA PRO A 287 15.87 6.34 -6.86
C PRO A 287 15.69 7.30 -8.05
N ILE A 288 14.66 7.10 -8.88
CA ILE A 288 14.34 7.97 -10.02
C ILE A 288 13.79 9.30 -9.50
N TRP A 289 12.76 9.26 -8.66
CA TRP A 289 12.16 10.45 -8.07
C TRP A 289 13.14 11.25 -7.22
N GLU A 290 14.12 10.64 -6.55
CA GLU A 290 15.07 11.38 -5.72
C GLU A 290 16.16 12.10 -6.53
N HIS A 291 16.43 11.65 -7.76
CA HIS A 291 17.58 12.12 -8.56
C HIS A 291 17.17 12.79 -9.88
N LYS A 292 15.88 12.82 -10.23
CA LYS A 292 15.40 13.51 -11.44
C LYS A 292 15.25 15.01 -11.22
N ARG A 293 15.44 15.79 -12.28
CA ARG A 293 15.04 17.21 -12.31
C ARG A 293 13.66 17.37 -12.93
N TYR A 294 12.87 18.32 -12.44
CA TYR A 294 11.61 18.65 -13.08
C TYR A 294 11.88 19.44 -14.37
N LEU A 295 11.31 18.97 -15.49
CA LEU A 295 11.37 19.67 -16.77
C LEU A 295 10.01 20.27 -17.07
N THR A 296 9.86 21.59 -17.01
CA THR A 296 8.58 22.27 -17.32
C THR A 296 8.06 21.94 -18.72
N ARG A 297 8.98 21.82 -19.68
CA ARG A 297 8.69 21.46 -21.09
C ARG A 297 9.47 20.20 -21.46
N PRO A 298 8.98 19.00 -21.09
CA PRO A 298 9.62 17.75 -21.43
C PRO A 298 9.54 17.49 -22.95
N ARG A 299 10.47 16.69 -23.46
CA ARG A 299 10.43 16.22 -24.85
C ARG A 299 9.62 14.92 -24.86
N ILE A 300 8.38 15.00 -25.33
CA ILE A 300 7.43 13.90 -25.33
C ILE A 300 7.49 13.19 -26.69
N ALA A 301 7.71 11.88 -26.67
CA ALA A 301 7.74 10.99 -27.82
C ALA A 301 6.36 10.39 -28.12
N LYS A 302 6.22 9.79 -29.31
CA LYS A 302 5.04 9.00 -29.65
C LYS A 302 5.06 7.71 -28.83
N GLY A 303 4.08 7.52 -27.95
CA GLY A 303 3.99 6.37 -27.04
C GLY A 303 4.06 6.76 -25.57
N ASP A 304 4.59 7.95 -25.25
CA ASP A 304 4.40 8.55 -23.93
C ASP A 304 2.91 8.82 -23.71
N GLY A 305 2.47 8.68 -22.46
CA GLY A 305 1.11 9.04 -22.12
C GLY A 305 0.89 10.55 -22.05
N PRO A 306 -0.33 10.99 -21.68
CA PRO A 306 -0.78 12.37 -21.84
C PRO A 306 -0.27 13.31 -20.74
N ILE A 307 1.05 13.41 -20.57
CA ILE A 307 1.74 14.21 -19.53
C ILE A 307 1.25 15.66 -19.50
N GLY A 308 1.10 16.30 -20.67
CA GLY A 308 0.60 17.68 -20.76
C GLY A 308 -0.83 17.86 -20.24
N THR A 309 -1.70 16.86 -20.47
CA THR A 309 -3.09 16.87 -19.99
C THR A 309 -3.14 16.79 -18.46
N TYR A 310 -2.29 15.95 -17.87
CA TYR A 310 -2.14 15.81 -16.43
C TYR A 310 -1.62 17.10 -15.78
N ARG A 311 -0.53 17.67 -16.31
CA ARG A 311 0.05 18.90 -15.75
C ARG A 311 -0.90 20.08 -15.82
N LYS A 312 -1.63 20.25 -16.93
CA LYS A 312 -2.66 21.30 -17.05
C LYS A 312 -3.77 21.13 -16.00
N TRP A 313 -4.16 19.91 -15.69
CA TRP A 313 -5.12 19.63 -14.62
C TRP A 313 -4.55 19.96 -13.23
N CYS A 314 -3.24 19.79 -13.02
CA CYS A 314 -2.59 20.11 -11.74
C CYS A 314 -2.56 21.61 -11.41
N GLU A 315 -2.53 22.49 -12.42
CA GLU A 315 -2.42 23.95 -12.24
C GLU A 315 -3.48 24.51 -11.27
N GLN A 316 -4.68 23.95 -11.26
CA GLN A 316 -5.78 24.40 -10.40
C GLN A 316 -5.48 24.27 -8.89
N PHE A 317 -4.60 23.35 -8.50
CA PHE A 317 -4.26 23.11 -7.09
C PHE A 317 -3.22 24.09 -6.55
N TYR A 318 -2.67 24.96 -7.41
CA TYR A 318 -1.69 25.98 -7.04
C TYR A 318 -2.19 27.41 -7.30
N ALA A 319 -3.28 27.57 -8.05
CA ALA A 319 -3.76 28.86 -8.52
C ALA A 319 -4.05 29.88 -7.40
N SER A 320 -4.47 29.41 -6.22
CA SER A 320 -4.73 30.27 -5.05
C SER A 320 -3.46 30.74 -4.34
N ALA A 321 -2.39 29.94 -4.33
CA ALA A 321 -1.12 30.26 -3.68
C ALA A 321 -0.33 31.35 -4.44
N SER A 322 -0.44 31.39 -5.78
CA SER A 322 0.18 32.42 -6.62
C SER A 322 -0.35 33.83 -6.29
N ALA A 323 -1.64 33.96 -5.93
CA ALA A 323 -2.23 35.23 -5.52
C ALA A 323 -1.88 35.62 -4.06
N ALA A 324 -1.80 34.64 -3.14
CA ALA A 324 -1.48 34.87 -1.74
C ALA A 324 0.00 35.24 -1.50
N SER A 325 0.93 34.69 -2.30
CA SER A 325 2.36 35.02 -2.26
C SER A 325 2.65 36.50 -2.55
N ALA A 326 1.76 37.21 -3.22
CA ALA A 326 1.92 38.63 -3.51
C ALA A 326 1.63 39.54 -2.31
N ASN A 327 0.97 39.03 -1.26
CA ASN A 327 0.41 39.84 -0.16
C ASN A 327 0.82 39.39 1.27
N ALA A 328 1.72 38.41 1.42
CA ALA A 328 2.17 37.98 2.76
C ALA A 328 3.32 38.88 3.29
N PRO A 329 3.23 39.42 4.52
CA PRO A 329 4.34 40.14 5.13
C PRO A 329 5.51 39.18 5.42
N HIS A 330 6.71 39.56 4.98
CA HIS A 330 7.95 38.83 5.22
C HIS A 330 8.20 38.66 6.72
N VAL A 331 7.99 37.45 7.26
CA VAL A 331 8.53 37.07 8.57
C VAL A 331 9.91 36.48 8.33
N SER A 332 10.94 37.22 8.74
CA SER A 332 12.34 36.81 8.67
C SER A 332 12.58 35.57 9.53
N ALA A 333 12.87 34.43 8.89
CA ALA A 333 13.36 33.24 9.57
C ALA A 333 14.70 33.57 10.23
N THR A 334 14.71 33.64 11.56
CA THR A 334 15.94 33.83 12.34
C THR A 334 16.78 32.56 12.20
N ARG A 335 17.92 32.67 11.53
CA ARG A 335 18.86 31.56 11.31
C ARG A 335 19.44 31.10 12.64
N LEU A 336 19.03 29.92 13.10
CA LEU A 336 19.83 29.14 14.06
C LEU A 336 21.11 28.69 13.36
N ARG A 337 22.25 29.21 13.82
CA ARG A 337 23.58 28.83 13.30
C ARG A 337 23.93 27.43 13.79
N ALA A 338 23.97 26.46 12.87
CA ALA A 338 24.70 25.21 13.09
C ALA A 338 26.21 25.52 13.13
N SER A 339 26.87 25.12 14.21
CA SER A 339 28.32 25.27 14.34
C SER A 339 29.05 23.94 14.07
N ALA A 340 30.08 24.05 13.23
CA ALA A 340 31.24 23.19 13.04
C ALA A 340 31.05 21.79 12.38
N VAL A 341 31.13 21.79 11.05
CA VAL A 341 31.77 20.72 10.26
C VAL A 341 33.24 21.06 10.12
N ARG A 342 34.16 20.13 10.42
CA ARG A 342 35.54 20.17 9.93
C ARG A 342 35.79 18.93 9.07
N ALA A 343 36.13 19.20 7.82
CA ALA A 343 36.42 18.22 6.78
C ALA A 343 37.70 17.43 7.06
N LEU A 344 37.76 16.20 6.51
CA LEU A 344 38.84 15.70 5.64
C LEU A 344 38.46 14.28 5.16
N ALA A 345 38.31 14.11 3.85
CA ALA A 345 38.44 12.82 3.17
C ALA A 345 39.92 12.65 2.72
N PRO A 346 40.39 11.54 2.10
CA PRO A 346 39.71 10.27 1.79
C PRO A 346 40.56 9.02 2.12
N MET A 347 39.96 7.84 2.35
CA MET A 347 40.61 6.56 2.04
C MET A 347 39.60 5.54 1.54
N ARG A 348 39.82 5.11 0.30
CA ARG A 348 39.29 3.90 -0.31
C ARG A 348 39.68 2.68 0.54
N ALA A 349 38.72 1.76 0.64
CA ALA A 349 38.78 0.35 1.06
C ALA A 349 37.96 0.07 2.33
N GLY A 350 36.80 -0.55 2.15
CA GLY A 350 35.96 -1.04 3.27
C GLY A 350 34.46 -1.08 3.02
N LEU A 351 34.00 -1.22 1.77
CA LEU A 351 32.56 -1.20 1.43
C LEU A 351 31.89 -2.60 1.36
N GLU A 352 32.43 -3.60 2.05
CA GLU A 352 31.90 -4.98 2.02
C GLU A 352 31.56 -5.56 3.41
N ARG A 353 31.49 -4.73 4.46
CA ARG A 353 31.21 -5.22 5.84
C ARG A 353 30.12 -4.48 6.61
N LEU A 354 29.20 -3.79 5.93
CA LEU A 354 28.11 -3.03 6.57
C LEU A 354 26.69 -3.43 6.15
N TRP A 355 26.50 -4.54 5.42
CA TRP A 355 25.17 -5.09 5.08
C TRP A 355 24.89 -6.47 5.66
N GLY A 356 25.49 -6.80 6.81
CA GLY A 356 25.15 -7.97 7.59
C GLY A 356 24.67 -7.57 8.98
N GLY A 357 23.36 -7.43 9.17
CA GLY A 357 22.76 -7.48 10.52
C GLY A 357 21.87 -6.32 10.89
N LEU A 358 20.65 -6.30 10.36
CA LEU A 358 19.49 -5.70 11.03
C LEU A 358 18.31 -6.68 10.88
N ARG A 359 18.10 -7.52 11.89
CA ARG A 359 16.87 -8.30 12.07
C ARG A 359 15.86 -7.43 12.83
N PRO A 360 14.58 -7.36 12.41
CA PRO A 360 13.54 -6.76 13.24
C PRO A 360 13.22 -7.68 14.43
N SER A 361 13.37 -7.16 15.64
CA SER A 361 12.97 -7.79 16.89
C SER A 361 11.50 -7.46 17.22
N ARG A 362 10.62 -8.46 17.30
CA ARG A 362 9.36 -8.39 18.06
C ARG A 362 8.99 -9.78 18.58
N GLU A 363 9.12 -9.99 19.88
CA GLU A 363 8.43 -11.08 20.60
C GLU A 363 6.97 -10.67 20.86
N PRO A 364 6.00 -11.59 20.70
CA PRO A 364 4.62 -11.36 21.13
C PRO A 364 4.42 -11.74 22.61
N PRO A 365 3.47 -11.11 23.33
CA PRO A 365 3.16 -11.44 24.72
C PRO A 365 2.37 -12.78 24.83
N PRO A 366 2.41 -13.47 25.99
CA PRO A 366 1.80 -14.79 26.13
C PRO A 366 0.28 -14.72 26.19
N SER A 367 -0.38 -15.54 25.35
CA SER A 367 -1.83 -15.73 25.32
C SER A 367 -2.27 -16.73 26.40
N SER A 368 -3.28 -16.36 27.20
CA SER A 368 -4.00 -17.25 28.10
C SER A 368 -5.51 -17.18 27.80
N ALA A 369 -6.02 -18.17 27.08
CA ALA A 369 -7.46 -18.44 26.93
C ALA A 369 -7.69 -19.91 26.51
N PRO A 370 -8.85 -20.51 26.84
CA PRO A 370 -8.98 -21.94 27.12
C PRO A 370 -9.19 -22.83 25.88
N ARG A 371 -8.78 -24.10 26.03
CA ARG A 371 -8.89 -25.20 25.04
C ARG A 371 -10.33 -25.44 24.56
N ALA A 372 -10.52 -25.41 23.24
CA ALA A 372 -11.67 -25.98 22.53
C ALA A 372 -11.53 -27.52 22.38
N PRO A 373 -12.63 -28.27 22.16
CA PRO A 373 -12.66 -29.72 22.30
C PRO A 373 -12.02 -30.46 21.11
N ALA A 374 -11.65 -31.71 21.38
CA ALA A 374 -10.85 -32.58 20.53
C ALA A 374 -11.36 -32.71 19.09
N VAL A 375 -10.51 -32.32 18.14
CA VAL A 375 -10.64 -32.56 16.71
C VAL A 375 -10.33 -34.03 16.41
N ALA A 376 -11.10 -34.62 15.50
CA ALA A 376 -10.91 -35.97 14.96
C ALA A 376 -9.47 -36.23 14.50
N SER A 377 -9.04 -37.50 14.62
CA SER A 377 -7.68 -37.98 14.34
C SER A 377 -7.12 -37.46 13.01
N PRO A 378 -5.83 -37.09 12.95
CA PRO A 378 -5.18 -36.61 11.73
C PRO A 378 -5.16 -37.71 10.64
N PRO A 379 -5.18 -37.34 9.34
CA PRO A 379 -4.98 -38.30 8.27
C PRO A 379 -3.61 -38.98 8.41
N LYS A 380 -3.53 -40.28 8.08
CA LYS A 380 -2.26 -41.01 8.02
C LYS A 380 -1.31 -40.27 7.08
N LYS A 381 -0.08 -39.98 7.51
CA LYS A 381 0.99 -39.47 6.63
C LYS A 381 1.09 -40.41 5.41
N ALA A 382 0.93 -39.86 4.22
CA ALA A 382 1.11 -40.64 3.01
C ALA A 382 2.59 -41.04 2.88
N GLN A 383 2.84 -42.21 2.30
CA GLN A 383 4.22 -42.71 2.13
C GLN A 383 4.93 -41.92 1.02
N PRO A 384 6.26 -41.75 1.06
CA PRO A 384 7.00 -41.18 -0.06
C PRO A 384 6.77 -41.98 -1.35
N VAL A 385 6.83 -41.32 -2.49
CA VAL A 385 6.70 -41.93 -3.83
C VAL A 385 8.01 -41.82 -4.60
N GLU A 386 8.33 -42.80 -5.43
CA GLU A 386 9.57 -42.86 -6.21
C GLU A 386 9.38 -42.29 -7.63
N SER A 387 8.13 -42.14 -8.11
CA SER A 387 7.85 -41.65 -9.46
C SER A 387 6.52 -40.91 -9.60
N ALA A 388 6.37 -40.12 -10.66
CA ALA A 388 5.09 -39.49 -11.02
C ALA A 388 3.96 -40.52 -11.24
N ARG A 389 4.30 -41.66 -11.85
CA ARG A 389 3.39 -42.81 -12.03
C ARG A 389 2.83 -43.30 -10.70
N GLU A 390 3.73 -43.56 -9.75
CA GLU A 390 3.35 -44.05 -8.43
C GLU A 390 2.52 -43.00 -7.67
N TYR A 391 2.86 -41.71 -7.82
CA TYR A 391 2.03 -40.64 -7.28
C TYR A 391 0.60 -40.66 -7.83
N ARG A 392 0.43 -40.77 -9.16
CA ARG A 392 -0.91 -40.86 -9.78
C ARG A 392 -1.69 -42.09 -9.29
N GLU A 393 -1.03 -43.24 -9.20
CA GLU A 393 -1.65 -44.50 -8.77
C GLU A 393 -2.06 -44.46 -7.29
N THR A 394 -1.30 -43.77 -6.45
CA THR A 394 -1.58 -43.58 -5.02
C THR A 394 -2.38 -42.30 -4.71
N LEU A 395 -2.69 -41.47 -5.72
CA LEU A 395 -3.40 -40.20 -5.55
C LEU A 395 -4.76 -40.35 -4.83
N PRO A 396 -5.58 -41.40 -5.10
CA PRO A 396 -6.81 -41.62 -4.35
C PRO A 396 -6.60 -41.85 -2.85
N GLU A 397 -5.47 -42.44 -2.45
CA GLU A 397 -5.14 -42.68 -1.04
C GLU A 397 -4.75 -41.39 -0.32
N ARG A 398 -4.22 -40.42 -1.06
CA ARG A 398 -3.83 -39.09 -0.58
C ARG A 398 -5.01 -38.13 -0.51
N PHE A 399 -6.14 -38.48 -1.10
CA PHE A 399 -7.28 -37.58 -1.17
C PHE A 399 -7.88 -37.32 0.21
N ALA A 400 -8.16 -36.05 0.50
CA ALA A 400 -8.80 -35.61 1.74
C ALA A 400 -10.26 -35.17 1.48
N PRO A 401 -11.26 -36.06 1.61
CA PRO A 401 -12.66 -35.73 1.32
C PRO A 401 -13.21 -34.54 2.10
N SER A 402 -12.72 -34.33 3.33
CA SER A 402 -13.13 -33.20 4.17
C SER A 402 -12.70 -31.84 3.61
N ALA A 403 -11.58 -31.79 2.89
CA ALA A 403 -11.08 -30.60 2.20
C ALA A 403 -11.73 -30.39 0.81
N ALA A 404 -12.44 -31.41 0.29
CA ALA A 404 -13.11 -31.40 -1.00
C ALA A 404 -14.57 -30.90 -0.96
N ARG A 405 -15.08 -30.49 0.21
CA ARG A 405 -16.44 -29.91 0.33
C ARG A 405 -16.55 -28.63 -0.49
N GLY A 406 -17.55 -28.57 -1.37
CA GLY A 406 -17.80 -27.42 -2.25
C GLY A 406 -16.77 -27.26 -3.37
N VAL A 407 -15.97 -28.29 -3.65
CA VAL A 407 -15.02 -28.30 -4.77
C VAL A 407 -15.64 -29.07 -5.93
N ASP A 408 -15.89 -28.38 -7.04
CA ASP A 408 -16.15 -28.94 -8.36
C ASP A 408 -15.05 -28.43 -9.30
N ALA A 409 -14.00 -29.23 -9.48
CA ALA A 409 -12.81 -28.82 -10.21
C ALA A 409 -12.09 -30.01 -10.85
N VAL A 410 -11.47 -29.74 -12.01
CA VAL A 410 -10.57 -30.69 -12.67
C VAL A 410 -9.13 -30.22 -12.51
N PHE A 411 -8.33 -31.01 -11.81
CA PHE A 411 -6.91 -30.81 -11.60
C PHE A 411 -6.14 -31.59 -12.65
N GLN A 412 -5.26 -30.93 -13.40
CA GLN A 412 -4.42 -31.59 -14.39
C GLN A 412 -2.94 -31.45 -14.02
N TRP A 413 -2.18 -32.50 -14.28
CA TRP A 413 -0.72 -32.52 -14.19
C TRP A 413 -0.16 -32.76 -15.57
N GLU A 414 0.76 -31.92 -16.00
CA GLU A 414 1.58 -32.08 -17.19
C GLU A 414 3.03 -32.20 -16.73
N LEU A 415 3.44 -33.42 -16.38
CA LEU A 415 4.78 -33.67 -15.84
C LEU A 415 5.73 -34.07 -16.97
N GLY A 416 6.74 -33.24 -17.23
CA GLY A 416 7.72 -33.45 -18.30
C GLY A 416 8.99 -34.17 -17.83
N GLY A 417 9.90 -34.48 -18.75
CA GLY A 417 11.18 -35.13 -18.45
C GLY A 417 11.09 -36.66 -18.38
N GLU A 418 12.17 -37.29 -17.91
CA GLU A 418 12.24 -38.75 -17.74
C GLU A 418 11.23 -39.21 -16.67
N GLY A 419 10.41 -40.22 -17.00
CA GLY A 419 9.35 -40.70 -16.11
C GLY A 419 8.13 -39.78 -16.00
N GLY A 420 8.04 -38.72 -16.82
CA GLY A 420 6.90 -37.81 -16.86
C GLY A 420 5.64 -38.41 -17.48
N GLU A 421 4.48 -37.94 -17.02
CA GLU A 421 3.16 -38.29 -17.55
C GLU A 421 2.18 -37.13 -17.43
N THR A 422 1.20 -37.10 -18.32
CA THR A 422 0.05 -36.21 -18.22
C THR A 422 -1.13 -36.99 -17.68
N PHE A 423 -1.79 -36.47 -16.64
CA PHE A 423 -2.98 -37.06 -16.05
C PHE A 423 -3.85 -35.99 -15.40
N HIS A 424 -5.07 -36.35 -15.04
CA HIS A 424 -5.98 -35.45 -14.35
C HIS A 424 -6.78 -36.16 -13.26
N ALA A 425 -7.32 -35.35 -12.37
CA ALA A 425 -8.24 -35.77 -11.34
C ALA A 425 -9.45 -34.84 -11.29
N GLU A 426 -10.64 -35.41 -11.39
CA GLU A 426 -11.90 -34.71 -11.22
C GLU A 426 -12.34 -34.83 -9.75
N VAL A 427 -12.55 -33.68 -9.10
CA VAL A 427 -13.12 -33.62 -7.76
C VAL A 427 -14.52 -33.05 -7.87
N ARG A 428 -15.53 -33.85 -7.52
CA ARG A 428 -16.93 -33.43 -7.48
C ARG A 428 -17.63 -34.04 -6.27
N ASP A 429 -18.36 -33.23 -5.51
CA ASP A 429 -19.14 -33.69 -4.34
C ASP A 429 -18.33 -34.54 -3.35
N GLY A 430 -17.06 -34.19 -3.13
CA GLY A 430 -16.18 -34.94 -2.24
C GLY A 430 -15.77 -36.32 -2.76
N ARG A 431 -15.98 -36.61 -4.04
CA ARG A 431 -15.46 -37.78 -4.75
C ARG A 431 -14.30 -37.38 -5.65
N LEU A 432 -13.38 -38.30 -5.83
CA LEU A 432 -12.22 -38.17 -6.71
C LEU A 432 -12.28 -39.25 -7.79
N GLU A 433 -12.16 -38.84 -9.04
CA GLU A 433 -11.89 -39.73 -10.16
C GLU A 433 -10.57 -39.34 -10.82
N VAL A 434 -9.67 -40.30 -11.03
CA VAL A 434 -8.33 -40.06 -11.59
C VAL A 434 -8.22 -40.79 -12.92
N ALA A 435 -7.75 -40.11 -13.95
CA ALA A 435 -7.58 -40.67 -15.28
C ALA A 435 -6.25 -40.26 -15.91
N LEU A 436 -5.66 -41.19 -16.67
CA LEU A 436 -4.45 -40.94 -17.44
C LEU A 436 -4.79 -40.13 -18.70
N GLY A 437 -3.92 -39.19 -19.06
CA GLY A 437 -4.09 -38.30 -20.21
C GLY A 437 -4.68 -36.92 -19.85
N PRO A 438 -4.69 -35.99 -20.81
CA PRO A 438 -5.21 -34.65 -20.60
C PRO A 438 -6.74 -34.63 -20.54
N HIS A 439 -7.28 -33.74 -19.72
CA HIS A 439 -8.70 -33.39 -19.72
C HIS A 439 -8.95 -32.23 -20.71
N PRO A 440 -10.05 -32.21 -21.48
CA PRO A 440 -10.32 -31.16 -22.46
C PRO A 440 -10.58 -29.78 -21.85
N ARG A 441 -11.01 -29.71 -20.58
CA ARG A 441 -11.34 -28.46 -19.86
C ARG A 441 -10.83 -28.52 -18.41
N PRO A 442 -9.52 -28.46 -18.15
CA PRO A 442 -9.00 -28.47 -16.80
C PRO A 442 -9.32 -27.14 -16.10
N THR A 443 -9.74 -27.19 -14.84
CA THR A 443 -9.91 -25.97 -14.02
C THR A 443 -8.56 -25.37 -13.65
N THR A 444 -7.58 -26.23 -13.37
CA THR A 444 -6.19 -25.83 -13.14
C THR A 444 -5.24 -26.91 -13.64
N THR A 445 -4.09 -26.49 -14.14
CA THR A 445 -3.04 -27.36 -14.70
C THR A 445 -1.70 -27.02 -14.09
N LEU A 446 -1.04 -28.02 -13.50
CA LEU A 446 0.28 -27.95 -12.90
C LEU A 446 1.31 -28.53 -13.89
N ILE A 447 2.32 -27.73 -14.24
CA ILE A 447 3.29 -28.07 -15.29
C ILE A 447 4.69 -28.00 -14.68
N MET A 448 5.41 -29.13 -14.62
CA MET A 448 6.79 -29.16 -14.10
C MET A 448 7.53 -30.45 -14.46
N PRO A 449 8.86 -30.54 -14.31
CA PRO A 449 9.57 -31.81 -14.43
C PRO A 449 9.09 -32.84 -13.39
N ALA A 450 8.94 -34.10 -13.80
CA ALA A 450 8.47 -35.18 -12.94
C ALA A 450 9.35 -35.37 -11.70
N GLU A 451 10.67 -35.28 -11.86
CA GLU A 451 11.64 -35.37 -10.77
C GLU A 451 11.39 -34.32 -9.68
N ASP A 452 11.14 -33.07 -10.07
CA ASP A 452 10.93 -31.98 -9.13
C ASP A 452 9.54 -32.10 -8.49
N TYR A 453 8.55 -32.64 -9.20
CA TYR A 453 7.22 -32.87 -8.62
C TYR A 453 7.25 -33.97 -7.55
N VAL A 454 7.97 -35.06 -7.80
CA VAL A 454 8.18 -36.14 -6.80
C VAL A 454 8.84 -35.58 -5.54
N ARG A 455 9.87 -34.73 -5.69
CA ARG A 455 10.52 -34.05 -4.56
C ARG A 455 9.56 -33.12 -3.82
N VAL A 456 8.64 -32.45 -4.51
CA VAL A 456 7.60 -31.61 -3.87
C VAL A 456 6.65 -32.46 -3.04
N VAL A 457 6.14 -33.56 -3.59
CA VAL A 457 5.22 -34.46 -2.88
C VAL A 457 5.90 -35.11 -1.68
N ASN A 458 7.19 -35.47 -1.79
CA ASN A 458 7.94 -36.07 -0.69
C ASN A 458 8.41 -35.05 0.37
N GLY A 459 8.16 -33.75 0.15
CA GLY A 459 8.60 -32.67 1.06
C GLY A 459 10.10 -32.35 1.00
N GLU A 460 10.80 -32.84 -0.02
CA GLU A 460 12.24 -32.60 -0.25
C GLU A 460 12.49 -31.31 -1.05
N LEU A 461 11.46 -30.82 -1.73
CA LEU A 461 11.43 -29.52 -2.37
C LEU A 461 10.18 -28.79 -1.88
N ASP A 462 10.34 -27.59 -1.33
CA ASP A 462 9.17 -26.82 -0.93
C ASP A 462 8.35 -26.46 -2.18
N GLY A 463 7.06 -26.81 -2.17
CA GLY A 463 6.20 -26.61 -3.34
C GLY A 463 6.12 -25.14 -3.74
N THR A 464 6.02 -24.23 -2.77
CA THR A 464 6.05 -22.79 -3.05
C THR A 464 7.38 -22.39 -3.65
N ALA A 465 8.51 -22.88 -3.15
CA ALA A 465 9.85 -22.65 -3.70
C ALA A 465 10.04 -23.21 -5.13
N ALA A 466 9.46 -24.38 -5.42
CA ALA A 466 9.49 -24.99 -6.75
C ALA A 466 8.79 -24.10 -7.78
N PHE A 467 7.64 -23.54 -7.39
CA PHE A 467 7.00 -22.51 -8.20
C PHE A 467 7.88 -21.27 -8.22
N THR A 468 8.27 -20.66 -7.09
CA THR A 468 9.04 -19.39 -7.01
C THR A 468 10.44 -19.39 -7.64
N THR A 469 11.01 -20.55 -8.00
CA THR A 469 12.29 -20.66 -8.70
C THR A 469 12.14 -21.00 -10.20
N GLY A 470 10.92 -21.01 -10.72
CA GLY A 470 10.62 -21.30 -12.13
C GLY A 470 10.71 -22.79 -12.50
N ARG A 471 10.80 -23.68 -11.50
CA ARG A 471 10.83 -25.14 -11.70
C ARG A 471 9.44 -25.72 -11.97
N GLY A 472 8.37 -24.97 -11.71
CA GLY A 472 7.00 -25.32 -12.06
C GLY A 472 6.16 -24.12 -12.50
N LYS A 473 5.07 -24.37 -13.21
CA LYS A 473 4.09 -23.38 -13.69
C LYS A 473 2.67 -23.84 -13.36
N VAL A 474 1.77 -22.88 -13.21
CA VAL A 474 0.33 -23.11 -13.05
C VAL A 474 -0.41 -22.40 -14.18
N ARG A 475 -1.37 -23.10 -14.80
CA ARG A 475 -2.28 -22.55 -15.81
C ARG A 475 -3.72 -22.79 -15.39
N GLY A 476 -4.56 -21.75 -15.34
CA GLY A 476 -5.95 -21.81 -14.88
C GLY A 476 -6.13 -21.26 -13.47
N SER A 477 -7.10 -21.78 -12.71
CA SER A 477 -7.45 -21.26 -11.38
C SER A 477 -6.32 -21.47 -10.36
N LEU A 478 -5.76 -20.36 -9.86
CA LEU A 478 -4.76 -20.36 -8.79
C LEU A 478 -5.36 -20.80 -7.46
N GLN A 479 -6.59 -20.36 -7.17
CA GLN A 479 -7.33 -20.79 -5.98
C GLN A 479 -7.40 -22.33 -5.91
N MET A 480 -7.70 -22.98 -7.04
CA MET A 480 -7.70 -24.44 -7.10
C MET A 480 -6.29 -25.02 -6.96
N ALA A 481 -5.28 -24.47 -7.65
CA ALA A 481 -3.90 -24.94 -7.52
C ALA A 481 -3.40 -24.93 -6.07
N MET A 482 -3.73 -23.89 -5.30
CA MET A 482 -3.34 -23.80 -3.89
C MET A 482 -4.15 -24.74 -3.00
N LYS A 483 -5.43 -24.99 -3.33
CA LYS A 483 -6.25 -26.02 -2.67
C LYS A 483 -5.71 -27.44 -2.89
N MET A 484 -4.94 -27.72 -3.96
CA MET A 484 -4.37 -29.05 -4.20
C MET A 484 -3.57 -29.58 -3.01
N ARG A 485 -2.83 -28.73 -2.28
CA ARG A 485 -2.06 -29.15 -1.09
C ARG A 485 -2.94 -29.66 0.06
N ARG A 486 -4.17 -29.14 0.16
CA ARG A 486 -5.15 -29.56 1.17
C ARG A 486 -5.96 -30.77 0.70
N LEU A 487 -6.19 -30.88 -0.60
CA LEU A 487 -6.91 -32.00 -1.23
C LEU A 487 -6.04 -33.25 -1.33
N PHE A 488 -4.75 -33.08 -1.56
CA PHE A 488 -3.74 -34.13 -1.74
C PHE A 488 -2.53 -33.84 -0.83
N PRO A 489 -2.66 -33.98 0.51
CA PRO A 489 -1.54 -33.85 1.43
C PRO A 489 -0.36 -34.77 1.06
N ALA A 490 0.84 -34.26 1.34
CA ALA A 490 2.12 -34.93 1.18
C ALA A 490 2.24 -36.19 2.06
#